data_AF-A0A6C0UHD9-F1
#
_entry.id   AF-A0A6C0UHD9-F1
#
_cell.length_a   1.000
_cell.length_b   1.000
_cell.length_c   1.000
_cell.angle_alpha   90.00
_cell.angle_beta   90.00
_cell.angle_gamma   90.00
#
_symmetry.space_group_name_H-M   'P 1'
#
loop_
_entity.id
_entity.type
_entity.pdbx_description
1 polymer ?
#
loop_
_entity_poly.entity_id
_entity_poly.type
_entity_poly.pdbx_seq_one_letter_code
_entity_poly.pdbx_strand_id
1 'polypeptide(L)'
;MSDEFDWVKRDRGVLTERDREILLGRAGENLDSNAQNVRRYNIRERIRNAVYDFQIIAQNLPLADIQQLFEPAYDWSREHRRLDEEGLTSTTPDLDQLLWSWLFLFEFFSYGMYAGGKQETQILMQGLVEEGIERGYREYQHDNLQTYREMDVDLGLNYGNLVLRNNYLRGVQEDLPSETSEIAKEILRLRRQRKISQPDASRWFDEYVRKPDFD
;
A
#
# COMPACT_ATOMS: atom_id res chain seq x y z
N MET A 1 -32.26 -12.49 24.38
CA MET A 1 -31.00 -11.74 24.52
C MET A 1 -29.92 -12.76 24.80
N SER A 2 -29.26 -13.23 23.74
CA SER A 2 -28.02 -13.99 23.87
C SER A 2 -26.89 -12.99 23.73
N ASP A 3 -26.19 -12.74 24.84
CA ASP A 3 -24.84 -12.19 24.83
C ASP A 3 -23.96 -13.15 24.04
N GLU A 4 -23.89 -12.94 22.73
CA GLU A 4 -22.96 -13.63 21.86
C GLU A 4 -21.61 -12.95 22.03
N PHE A 5 -20.89 -13.45 23.03
CA PHE A 5 -19.47 -13.25 23.32
C PHE A 5 -18.66 -12.86 22.07
N ASP A 6 -18.32 -11.58 21.91
CA ASP A 6 -17.33 -11.13 20.93
C ASP A 6 -15.93 -11.56 21.41
N TRP A 7 -15.52 -12.78 21.05
CA TRP A 7 -14.19 -13.32 21.34
C TRP A 7 -13.08 -12.66 20.51
N VAL A 8 -13.34 -11.63 19.70
CA VAL A 8 -12.29 -11.03 18.89
C VAL A 8 -11.82 -9.73 19.55
N LYS A 9 -10.82 -9.86 20.43
CA LYS A 9 -10.00 -8.71 20.84
C LYS A 9 -9.33 -8.14 19.58
N ARG A 10 -9.97 -7.15 18.93
CA ARG A 10 -9.51 -6.53 17.68
C ARG A 10 -8.93 -5.15 17.96
N ASP A 11 -7.62 -5.07 18.13
CA ASP A 11 -6.95 -3.76 18.13
C ASP A 11 -6.92 -3.10 16.73
N ARG A 12 -7.27 -3.84 15.66
CA ARG A 12 -7.32 -3.34 14.26
C ARG A 12 -8.48 -3.96 13.48
N GLY A 13 -8.99 -3.22 12.48
CA GLY A 13 -10.28 -3.49 11.83
C GLY A 13 -10.36 -4.66 10.83
N VAL A 14 -9.33 -4.90 10.00
CA VAL A 14 -9.45 -5.87 8.87
C VAL A 14 -8.90 -7.26 9.20
N LEU A 15 -7.66 -7.31 9.72
CA LEU A 15 -6.93 -8.55 9.96
C LEU A 15 -7.01 -8.94 11.43
N THR A 16 -7.28 -10.21 11.71
CA THR A 16 -7.07 -10.77 13.05
C THR A 16 -5.57 -10.83 13.39
N GLU A 17 -5.23 -10.99 14.66
CA GLU A 17 -3.83 -11.17 15.08
C GLU A 17 -3.15 -12.33 14.33
N ARG A 18 -3.82 -13.48 14.28
CA ARG A 18 -3.34 -14.65 13.55
C ARG A 18 -3.19 -14.42 12.04
N ASP A 19 -4.10 -13.67 11.42
CA ASP A 19 -3.97 -13.30 10.00
C ASP A 19 -2.67 -12.51 9.76
N ARG A 20 -2.30 -11.61 10.69
CA ARG A 20 -1.04 -10.86 10.62
C ARG A 20 0.15 -11.77 10.79
N GLU A 21 0.14 -12.68 11.77
CA GLU A 21 1.24 -13.65 11.96
C GLU A 21 1.46 -14.49 10.71
N ILE A 22 0.39 -14.94 10.05
CA ILE A 22 0.46 -15.70 8.80
C ILE A 22 1.09 -14.86 7.69
N LEU A 23 0.59 -13.63 7.48
CA LEU A 23 1.11 -12.74 6.42
C LEU A 23 2.56 -12.30 6.67
N LEU A 24 2.96 -12.15 7.94
CA LEU A 24 4.32 -11.82 8.35
C LEU A 24 5.26 -13.03 8.34
N GLY A 25 4.75 -14.25 8.07
CA GLY A 25 5.55 -15.48 8.12
C GLY A 25 5.99 -15.88 9.53
N ARG A 26 5.28 -15.39 10.57
CA ARG A 26 5.58 -15.61 11.99
C ARG A 26 4.74 -16.71 12.62
N ALA A 27 3.74 -17.24 11.91
CA ALA A 27 2.74 -18.13 12.48
C ALA A 27 3.26 -19.48 13.01
N GLY A 28 4.54 -19.82 12.83
CA GLY A 28 5.21 -20.98 13.47
C GLY A 28 4.65 -22.37 13.11
N GLU A 29 3.48 -22.46 12.49
CA GLU A 29 2.77 -23.69 12.18
C GLU A 29 3.18 -24.20 10.80
N ASN A 30 3.66 -25.45 10.75
CA ASN A 30 3.69 -26.27 9.53
C ASN A 30 2.25 -26.67 9.16
N LEU A 31 1.43 -25.68 8.77
CA LEU A 31 0.10 -25.94 8.25
C LEU A 31 0.21 -26.70 6.93
N ASP A 32 -0.61 -27.74 6.78
CA ASP A 32 -0.76 -28.39 5.48
C ASP A 32 -1.32 -27.41 4.43
N SER A 33 -1.15 -27.74 3.16
CA SER A 33 -1.54 -26.89 2.03
C SER A 33 -3.04 -26.51 2.07
N ASN A 34 -3.91 -27.43 2.49
CA ASN A 34 -5.35 -27.19 2.55
C ASN A 34 -5.71 -26.19 3.66
N ALA A 35 -5.13 -26.36 4.84
CA ALA A 35 -5.29 -25.43 5.95
C ALA A 35 -4.77 -24.03 5.57
N GLN A 36 -3.63 -23.93 4.89
CA GLN A 36 -3.13 -22.65 4.37
C GLN A 36 -4.11 -22.01 3.38
N ASN A 37 -4.68 -22.79 2.47
CA ASN A 37 -5.62 -22.28 1.46
C ASN A 37 -6.92 -21.77 2.08
N VAL A 38 -7.48 -22.50 3.04
CA VAL A 38 -8.67 -22.06 3.80
C VAL A 38 -8.39 -20.76 4.55
N ARG A 39 -7.22 -20.64 5.17
CA ARG A 39 -6.83 -19.40 5.87
C ARG A 39 -6.69 -18.23 4.92
N ARG A 40 -6.00 -18.39 3.79
CA ARG A 40 -5.89 -17.34 2.76
C ARG A 40 -7.25 -16.96 2.19
N TYR A 41 -8.17 -17.91 2.04
CA TYR A 41 -9.55 -17.63 1.65
C TYR A 41 -10.24 -16.72 2.66
N ASN A 42 -10.17 -17.03 3.95
CA ASN A 42 -10.77 -16.20 4.99
C ASN A 42 -10.18 -14.80 5.04
N ILE A 43 -8.87 -14.65 4.85
CA ILE A 43 -8.21 -13.34 4.75
C ILE A 43 -8.79 -12.53 3.57
N ARG A 44 -8.95 -13.16 2.39
CA ARG A 44 -9.54 -12.50 1.22
C ARG A 44 -10.97 -12.04 1.47
N GLU A 45 -11.80 -12.87 2.09
CA GLU A 45 -13.19 -12.51 2.41
C GLU A 45 -13.26 -11.34 3.40
N ARG A 46 -12.41 -11.33 4.45
CA ARG A 46 -12.35 -10.20 5.39
C ARG A 46 -11.94 -8.90 4.70
N ILE A 47 -10.92 -8.94 3.84
CA ILE A 47 -10.48 -7.76 3.08
C ILE A 47 -11.62 -7.27 2.19
N ARG A 48 -12.32 -8.17 1.48
CA ARG A 48 -13.44 -7.81 0.61
C ARG A 48 -14.56 -7.12 1.39
N ASN A 49 -14.98 -7.70 2.51
CA ASN A 49 -16.04 -7.13 3.34
C ASN A 49 -15.63 -5.78 3.93
N ALA A 50 -14.38 -5.64 4.39
CA ALA A 50 -13.87 -4.35 4.86
C ALA A 50 -13.87 -3.28 3.77
N VAL A 51 -13.58 -3.64 2.52
CA VAL A 51 -13.68 -2.71 1.38
C VAL A 51 -15.13 -2.30 1.14
N TYR A 52 -16.10 -3.21 1.28
CA TYR A 52 -17.52 -2.86 1.16
C TYR A 52 -18.01 -1.90 2.23
N ASP A 53 -17.48 -2.01 3.46
CA ASP A 53 -17.85 -1.10 4.54
C ASP A 53 -17.45 0.36 4.24
N PHE A 54 -16.43 0.61 3.41
CA PHE A 54 -16.07 1.97 3.01
C PHE A 54 -17.17 2.69 2.23
N GLN A 55 -18.05 1.97 1.53
CA GLN A 55 -19.22 2.60 0.92
C GLN A 55 -20.12 3.21 2.01
N ILE A 56 -20.34 2.48 3.09
CA ILE A 56 -21.17 2.94 4.22
C ILE A 56 -20.48 4.12 4.91
N ILE A 57 -19.18 4.01 5.18
CA ILE A 57 -18.38 5.06 5.83
C ILE A 57 -18.41 6.35 4.99
N ALA A 58 -18.10 6.26 3.70
CA ALA A 58 -18.03 7.43 2.82
C ALA A 58 -19.38 8.16 2.67
N GLN A 59 -20.50 7.45 2.82
CA GLN A 59 -21.84 8.01 2.66
C GLN A 59 -22.47 8.54 3.95
N ASN A 60 -21.99 8.10 5.12
CA ASN A 60 -22.70 8.31 6.38
C ASN A 60 -21.85 8.83 7.53
N LEU A 61 -20.51 8.80 7.43
CA LEU A 61 -19.66 9.32 8.50
C LEU A 61 -19.69 10.86 8.48
N PRO A 62 -20.01 11.54 9.59
CA PRO A 62 -20.06 13.00 9.62
C PRO A 62 -18.72 13.65 9.29
N LEU A 63 -18.75 14.82 8.65
CA LEU A 63 -17.54 15.58 8.29
C LEU A 63 -16.61 15.83 9.48
N ALA A 64 -17.15 16.13 10.66
CA ALA A 64 -16.34 16.37 11.87
C ALA A 64 -15.54 15.14 12.33
N ASP A 65 -16.08 13.94 12.14
CA ASP A 65 -15.40 12.69 12.47
C ASP A 65 -14.38 12.33 11.37
N ILE A 66 -14.72 12.60 10.10
CA ILE A 66 -13.75 12.51 8.99
C ILE A 66 -12.55 13.43 9.27
N GLN A 67 -12.79 14.70 9.64
CA GLN A 67 -11.72 15.65 9.96
C GLN A 67 -10.80 15.13 11.07
N GLN A 68 -11.37 14.57 12.14
CA GLN A 68 -10.57 13.97 13.21
C GLN A 68 -9.72 12.78 12.73
N LEU A 69 -10.26 11.93 11.86
CA LEU A 69 -9.48 10.83 11.26
C LEU A 69 -8.33 11.35 10.40
N PHE A 70 -8.50 12.50 9.74
CA PHE A 70 -7.49 13.11 8.87
C PHE A 70 -6.59 14.14 9.59
N GLU A 71 -6.69 14.29 10.91
CA GLU A 71 -5.84 15.22 11.68
C GLU A 71 -4.34 15.04 11.42
N PRO A 72 -3.78 13.81 11.29
CA PRO A 72 -2.37 13.65 10.96
C PRO A 72 -1.95 14.30 9.63
N ALA A 73 -2.86 14.41 8.65
CA ALA A 73 -2.60 15.14 7.41
C ALA A 73 -2.56 16.66 7.65
N TYR A 74 -3.42 17.16 8.55
CA TYR A 74 -3.45 18.57 8.92
C TYR A 74 -2.24 18.96 9.76
N ASP A 75 -1.79 18.10 10.68
CA ASP A 75 -0.52 18.22 11.40
C ASP A 75 0.65 18.30 10.43
N TRP A 76 0.73 17.37 9.48
CA TRP A 76 1.77 17.39 8.45
C TRP A 76 1.77 18.71 7.66
N SER A 77 0.58 19.22 7.28
CA SER A 77 0.46 20.50 6.57
C SER A 77 0.92 21.69 7.40
N ARG A 78 0.61 21.73 8.70
CA ARG A 78 1.06 22.78 9.61
C ARG A 78 2.56 22.76 9.79
N GLU A 79 3.15 21.57 9.95
CA GLU A 79 4.59 21.40 10.11
C GLU A 79 5.35 21.77 8.82
N HIS A 80 4.84 21.36 7.66
CA HIS A 80 5.42 21.76 6.38
C HIS A 80 5.47 23.28 6.24
N ARG A 81 4.37 23.98 6.58
CA ARG A 81 4.32 25.45 6.54
C ARG A 81 5.34 26.08 7.49
N ARG A 82 5.49 25.53 8.69
CA ARG A 82 6.50 26.00 9.66
C ARG A 82 7.92 25.89 9.10
N LEU A 83 8.25 24.76 8.47
CA LEU A 83 9.55 24.55 7.83
C LEU A 83 9.80 25.54 6.68
N ASP A 84 8.77 25.80 5.86
CA ASP A 84 8.86 26.79 4.78
C ASP A 84 9.12 28.21 5.34
N GLU A 85 8.41 28.60 6.40
CA GLU A 85 8.59 29.89 7.08
C GLU A 85 9.99 30.03 7.72
N GLU A 86 10.60 28.91 8.12
CA GLU A 86 11.97 28.83 8.64
C GLU A 86 13.04 28.77 7.53
N GLY A 87 12.64 28.77 6.26
CA GLY A 87 13.56 28.70 5.11
C GLY A 87 14.11 27.31 4.83
N LEU A 88 13.53 26.26 5.43
CA LEU A 88 13.90 24.85 5.28
C LEU A 88 13.07 24.14 4.19
N THR A 89 12.87 24.80 3.04
CA THR A 89 11.94 24.36 1.97
C THR A 89 12.31 23.03 1.29
N SER A 90 13.53 22.53 1.50
CA SER A 90 13.95 21.20 1.02
C SER A 90 13.66 20.07 2.03
N THR A 91 13.22 20.41 3.24
CA THR A 91 12.94 19.44 4.30
C THR A 91 11.45 19.11 4.31
N THR A 92 11.12 17.82 4.21
CA THR A 92 9.74 17.35 4.30
C THR A 92 9.46 16.81 5.71
N PRO A 93 8.32 17.14 6.32
CA PRO A 93 7.93 16.53 7.59
C PRO A 93 7.77 15.02 7.46
N ASP A 94 8.03 14.32 8.56
CA ASP A 94 7.77 12.89 8.66
C ASP A 94 6.27 12.59 8.48
N LEU A 95 5.97 11.48 7.80
CA LEU A 95 4.60 11.02 7.61
C LEU A 95 4.16 10.18 8.80
N ASP A 96 2.98 10.51 9.34
CA ASP A 96 2.32 9.69 10.35
C ASP A 96 2.01 8.27 9.81
N GLN A 97 1.93 7.29 10.73
CA GLN A 97 1.65 5.90 10.40
C GLN A 97 0.32 5.72 9.65
N LEU A 98 -0.68 6.56 9.89
CA LEU A 98 -1.95 6.55 9.17
C LEU A 98 -1.75 6.96 7.70
N LEU A 99 -0.94 8.00 7.44
CA LEU A 99 -0.64 8.45 6.07
C LEU A 99 0.16 7.39 5.31
N TRP A 100 1.11 6.74 5.98
CA TRP A 100 1.78 5.55 5.44
C TRP A 100 0.80 4.43 5.10
N SER A 101 -0.23 4.21 5.94
CA SER A 101 -1.23 3.18 5.69
C SER A 101 -2.09 3.48 4.47
N TRP A 102 -2.40 4.75 4.21
CA TRP A 102 -3.04 5.18 2.96
C TRP A 102 -2.17 4.87 1.73
N LEU A 103 -0.86 5.12 1.80
CA LEU A 103 0.07 4.75 0.74
C LEU A 103 0.02 3.23 0.45
N PHE A 104 0.05 2.40 1.50
CA PHE A 104 -0.06 0.94 1.33
C PHE A 104 -1.42 0.48 0.82
N LEU A 105 -2.50 1.21 1.13
CA LEU A 105 -3.82 0.95 0.57
C LEU A 105 -3.83 1.19 -0.95
N PHE A 106 -3.27 2.32 -1.41
CA PHE A 106 -3.13 2.61 -2.84
C PHE A 106 -2.20 1.61 -3.54
N GLU A 107 -1.10 1.22 -2.90
CA GLU A 107 -0.21 0.19 -3.42
C GLU A 107 -0.94 -1.16 -3.58
N PHE A 108 -1.72 -1.56 -2.58
CA PHE A 108 -2.51 -2.79 -2.62
C PHE A 108 -3.57 -2.75 -3.73
N PHE A 109 -4.32 -1.65 -3.82
CA PHE A 109 -5.32 -1.42 -4.86
C PHE A 109 -4.70 -1.51 -6.25
N SER A 110 -3.67 -0.71 -6.53
CA SER A 110 -2.99 -0.68 -7.83
C SER A 110 -2.42 -2.06 -8.17
N TYR A 111 -1.68 -2.69 -7.25
CA TYR A 111 -1.13 -4.02 -7.49
C TYR A 111 -2.22 -5.05 -7.83
N GLY A 112 -3.37 -5.00 -7.14
CA GLY A 112 -4.52 -5.86 -7.43
C GLY A 112 -5.07 -5.66 -8.84
N MET A 113 -5.20 -4.41 -9.29
CA MET A 113 -5.68 -4.07 -10.64
C MET A 113 -4.70 -4.51 -11.74
N TYR A 114 -3.38 -4.45 -11.48
CA TYR A 114 -2.35 -4.91 -12.41
C TYR A 114 -2.10 -6.42 -12.38
N ALA A 115 -2.38 -7.11 -11.27
CA ALA A 115 -2.08 -8.54 -11.11
C ALA A 115 -2.80 -9.44 -12.12
N GLY A 116 -3.94 -8.99 -12.66
CA GLY A 116 -4.66 -9.68 -13.72
C GLY A 116 -4.03 -9.56 -15.12
N GLY A 117 -3.05 -8.66 -15.31
CA GLY A 117 -2.32 -8.48 -16.56
C GLY A 117 -3.15 -7.95 -17.74
N LYS A 118 -4.35 -7.43 -17.49
CA LYS A 118 -5.26 -6.91 -18.53
C LYS A 118 -5.10 -5.40 -18.66
N GLN A 119 -5.20 -4.88 -19.88
CA GLN A 119 -5.11 -3.44 -20.11
C GLN A 119 -6.38 -2.72 -19.65
N GLU A 120 -7.53 -3.38 -19.82
CA GLU A 120 -8.85 -2.87 -19.43
C GLU A 120 -8.94 -2.62 -17.93
N THR A 121 -8.24 -3.41 -17.11
CA THR A 121 -8.20 -3.18 -15.66
C THR A 121 -7.39 -1.94 -15.28
N GLN A 122 -6.47 -1.48 -16.14
CA GLN A 122 -5.74 -0.24 -15.94
C GLN A 122 -6.62 0.98 -16.23
N ILE A 123 -7.41 0.92 -17.31
CA ILE A 123 -8.40 1.96 -17.64
C ILE A 123 -9.45 2.04 -16.52
N LEU A 124 -9.94 0.89 -16.05
CA LEU A 124 -10.88 0.84 -14.92
C LEU A 124 -10.27 1.43 -13.64
N MET A 125 -9.00 1.13 -13.35
CA MET A 125 -8.29 1.68 -12.19
C MET A 125 -8.25 3.21 -12.23
N GLN A 126 -7.85 3.78 -13.37
CA GLN A 126 -7.79 5.23 -13.55
C GLN A 126 -9.16 5.87 -13.31
N GLY A 127 -10.21 5.36 -13.98
CA GLY A 127 -11.56 5.89 -13.84
C GLY A 127 -12.10 5.80 -12.41
N LEU A 128 -11.83 4.70 -11.69
CA LEU A 128 -12.24 4.56 -10.28
C LEU A 128 -11.55 5.58 -9.36
N VAL A 129 -10.27 5.89 -9.60
CA VAL A 129 -9.53 6.88 -8.81
C VAL A 129 -10.03 8.29 -9.10
N GLU A 130 -10.17 8.65 -10.38
CA GLU A 130 -10.66 9.95 -10.81
C GLU A 130 -12.07 10.22 -10.27
N GLU A 131 -13.01 9.29 -10.50
CA GLU A 131 -14.39 9.41 -10.02
C GLU A 131 -14.46 9.48 -8.49
N GLY A 132 -13.63 8.68 -7.79
CA GLY A 132 -13.57 8.70 -6.33
C GLY A 132 -13.12 10.05 -5.77
N ILE A 133 -12.08 10.65 -6.35
CA ILE A 133 -11.57 11.98 -5.96
C ILE A 133 -12.62 13.06 -6.26
N GLU A 134 -13.20 13.04 -7.45
CA GLU A 134 -14.23 14.00 -7.88
C GLU A 134 -15.44 13.96 -6.93
N ARG A 135 -15.93 12.76 -6.61
CA ARG A 135 -17.05 12.56 -5.67
C ARG A 135 -16.71 13.07 -4.28
N GLY A 136 -15.52 12.76 -3.76
CA GLY A 136 -15.08 13.25 -2.45
C GLY A 136 -15.00 14.78 -2.39
N TYR A 137 -14.47 15.41 -3.45
CA TYR A 137 -14.42 16.87 -3.52
C TYR A 137 -15.81 17.49 -3.58
N ARG A 138 -16.72 16.95 -4.41
CA ARG A 138 -18.10 17.42 -4.52
C ARG A 138 -18.84 17.36 -3.18
N GLU A 139 -18.70 16.25 -2.45
CA GLU A 139 -19.32 16.10 -1.13
C GLU A 139 -18.79 17.17 -0.16
N TYR A 140 -17.47 17.38 -0.12
CA TYR A 140 -16.89 18.45 0.69
C TYR A 140 -17.39 19.84 0.30
N GLN A 141 -17.52 20.15 -0.99
CA GLN A 141 -18.08 21.44 -1.43
C GLN A 141 -19.57 21.59 -1.05
N HIS A 142 -20.33 20.50 -1.13
CA HIS A 142 -21.73 20.47 -0.73
C HIS A 142 -21.90 20.79 0.75
N ASP A 143 -21.13 20.11 1.61
CA ASP A 143 -21.15 20.32 3.06
C ASP A 143 -20.68 21.73 3.47
N ASN A 144 -19.87 22.39 2.64
CA ASN A 144 -19.35 23.74 2.87
C ASN A 144 -20.09 24.85 2.09
N LEU A 145 -21.25 24.55 1.49
CA LEU A 145 -22.09 25.51 0.74
C LEU A 145 -21.37 26.19 -0.45
N GLN A 146 -20.40 25.51 -1.07
CA GLN A 146 -19.61 26.00 -2.21
C GLN A 146 -20.01 25.32 -3.54
N THR A 147 -21.31 25.10 -3.74
CA THR A 147 -21.89 24.18 -4.75
C THR A 147 -21.62 24.51 -6.24
N TYR A 148 -20.95 25.61 -6.57
CA TYR A 148 -20.81 26.10 -7.95
C TYR A 148 -19.39 26.05 -8.54
N ARG A 149 -18.45 25.33 -7.91
CA ARG A 149 -17.11 25.13 -8.50
C ARG A 149 -17.05 23.81 -9.26
N GLU A 150 -16.86 23.91 -10.58
CA GLU A 150 -16.51 22.75 -11.40
C GLU A 150 -15.07 22.34 -11.11
N MET A 151 -14.85 21.04 -10.93
CA MET A 151 -13.54 20.42 -10.78
C MET A 151 -13.40 19.38 -11.88
N ASP A 152 -12.29 19.43 -12.59
CA ASP A 152 -11.85 18.38 -13.50
C ASP A 152 -10.69 17.63 -12.84
N VAL A 153 -10.76 16.30 -12.83
CA VAL A 153 -9.76 15.42 -12.22
C VAL A 153 -9.16 14.55 -13.31
N ASP A 154 -7.90 14.79 -13.64
CA ASP A 154 -7.14 14.00 -14.61
C ASP A 154 -5.93 13.34 -13.92
N LEU A 155 -5.84 12.02 -13.99
CA LEU A 155 -4.72 11.25 -13.44
C LEU A 155 -3.75 10.83 -14.55
N GLY A 156 -2.69 11.62 -14.76
CA GLY A 156 -1.62 11.27 -15.67
C GLY A 156 -0.62 10.25 -15.10
N LEU A 157 -0.71 8.98 -15.52
CA LEU A 157 0.33 7.97 -15.23
C LEU A 157 1.47 8.04 -16.25
N ASN A 158 2.53 8.76 -15.89
CA ASN A 158 3.74 8.90 -16.72
C ASN A 158 4.82 7.91 -16.30
N TYR A 159 5.20 6.97 -17.17
CA TYR A 159 6.34 6.09 -16.94
C TYR A 159 7.65 6.85 -17.20
N GLY A 160 8.19 7.48 -16.16
CA GLY A 160 9.47 8.20 -16.20
C GLY A 160 10.68 7.28 -16.43
N ASN A 161 11.58 7.74 -17.31
CA ASN A 161 12.85 7.18 -17.80
C ASN A 161 13.51 5.99 -17.06
N LEU A 162 13.83 4.94 -17.85
CA LEU A 162 14.68 3.77 -17.51
C LEU A 162 15.99 4.11 -16.75
N VAL A 163 16.51 5.33 -16.90
CA VAL A 163 17.74 5.81 -16.26
C VAL A 163 17.64 5.83 -14.73
N LEU A 164 16.52 6.31 -14.16
CA LEU A 164 16.33 6.35 -12.70
C LEU A 164 16.23 4.94 -12.11
N ARG A 165 15.54 4.03 -12.82
CA ARG A 165 15.48 2.61 -12.45
C ARG A 165 16.86 1.97 -12.46
N ASN A 166 17.68 2.23 -13.47
CA ASN A 166 19.03 1.66 -13.56
C ASN A 166 19.96 2.18 -12.46
N ASN A 167 19.88 3.47 -12.10
CA ASN A 167 20.65 4.04 -11.00
C ASN A 167 20.24 3.43 -9.65
N TYR A 168 18.93 3.30 -9.42
CA TYR A 168 18.40 2.67 -8.22
C TYR A 168 18.82 1.19 -8.10
N LEU A 169 18.68 0.41 -9.17
CA LEU A 169 19.11 -0.99 -9.18
C LEU A 169 20.61 -1.13 -8.95
N ARG A 170 21.44 -0.20 -9.44
CA ARG A 170 22.88 -0.19 -9.20
C ARG A 170 23.21 0.09 -7.73
N GLY A 171 22.55 1.05 -7.09
CA GLY A 171 22.73 1.30 -5.66
C GLY A 171 22.34 0.10 -4.80
N VAL A 172 21.21 -0.54 -5.10
CA VAL A 172 20.78 -1.76 -4.40
C VAL A 172 21.77 -2.93 -4.62
N GLN A 173 22.39 -3.01 -5.81
CA GLN A 173 23.40 -4.02 -6.12
C GLN A 173 24.71 -3.78 -5.35
N GLU A 174 25.13 -2.52 -5.19
CA GLU A 174 26.32 -2.13 -4.41
C GLU A 174 26.15 -2.46 -2.91
N ASP A 175 24.92 -2.41 -2.40
CA ASP A 175 24.57 -2.73 -1.01
C ASP A 175 24.37 -4.23 -0.74
N LEU A 176 24.53 -5.11 -1.74
CA LEU A 176 24.36 -6.54 -1.53
C LEU A 176 25.46 -7.10 -0.60
N PRO A 177 25.11 -8.01 0.34
CA PRO A 177 26.09 -8.68 1.19
C PRO A 177 27.16 -9.42 0.38
N SER A 178 28.35 -9.62 0.95
CA SER A 178 29.45 -10.31 0.25
C SER A 178 29.32 -11.85 0.26
N GLU A 179 28.52 -12.41 1.18
CA GLU A 179 28.35 -13.85 1.32
C GLU A 179 27.16 -14.39 0.50
N THR A 180 27.39 -15.44 -0.29
CA THR A 180 26.39 -16.03 -1.21
C THR A 180 25.08 -16.44 -0.53
N SER A 181 25.13 -17.00 0.68
CA SER A 181 23.94 -17.38 1.46
C SER A 181 23.13 -16.18 1.95
N GLU A 182 23.79 -15.06 2.25
CA GLU A 182 23.14 -13.83 2.69
C GLU A 182 22.60 -13.03 1.50
N ILE A 183 23.28 -13.06 0.35
CA ILE A 183 22.77 -12.50 -0.91
C ILE A 183 21.41 -13.11 -1.28
N ALA A 184 21.28 -14.44 -1.21
CA ALA A 184 20.01 -15.10 -1.53
C ALA A 184 18.86 -14.64 -0.62
N LYS A 185 19.11 -14.52 0.68
CA LYS A 185 18.12 -14.00 1.64
C LYS A 185 17.78 -12.55 1.37
N GLU A 186 18.77 -11.75 1.02
CA GLU A 186 18.62 -10.32 0.76
C GLU A 186 17.85 -10.06 -0.53
N ILE A 187 18.15 -10.76 -1.63
CA ILE A 187 17.38 -10.69 -2.87
C ILE A 187 15.91 -11.06 -2.62
N LEU A 188 15.65 -12.13 -1.85
CA LEU A 188 14.28 -12.50 -1.47
C LEU A 188 13.61 -11.44 -0.58
N ARG A 189 14.36 -10.81 0.33
CA ARG A 189 13.87 -9.70 1.17
C ARG A 189 13.51 -8.50 0.30
N LEU A 190 14.40 -8.04 -0.58
CA LEU A 190 14.19 -6.93 -1.49
C LEU A 190 13.00 -7.19 -2.43
N ARG A 191 12.87 -8.41 -2.96
CA ARG A 191 11.71 -8.83 -3.75
C ARG A 191 10.42 -8.80 -2.94
N ARG A 192 10.42 -9.34 -1.71
CA ARG A 192 9.25 -9.29 -0.80
C ARG A 192 8.86 -7.85 -0.49
N GLN A 193 9.84 -6.97 -0.33
CA GLN A 193 9.66 -5.53 -0.12
C GLN A 193 9.41 -4.75 -1.41
N ARG A 194 9.31 -5.42 -2.57
CA ARG A 194 9.10 -4.83 -3.90
C ARG A 194 10.13 -3.76 -4.28
N LYS A 195 11.29 -3.79 -3.64
CA LYS A 195 12.46 -2.98 -3.96
C LYS A 195 13.14 -3.44 -5.25
N ILE A 196 12.85 -4.65 -5.73
CA ILE A 196 13.31 -5.13 -7.05
C ILE A 196 12.21 -5.92 -7.74
N SER A 197 12.20 -5.92 -9.08
CA SER A 197 11.21 -6.66 -9.87
C SER A 197 11.51 -8.17 -9.85
N GLN A 198 10.52 -8.99 -10.24
CA GLN A 198 10.73 -10.44 -10.36
C GLN A 198 11.80 -10.83 -11.40
N PRO A 199 11.84 -10.21 -12.60
CA PRO A 199 12.95 -10.40 -13.53
C PRO A 199 14.31 -10.03 -12.95
N ASP A 200 14.42 -8.89 -12.24
CA ASP A 200 15.69 -8.47 -11.64
C ASP A 200 16.14 -9.45 -10.54
N ALA A 201 15.21 -9.87 -9.66
CA ALA A 201 15.49 -10.83 -8.61
C ALA A 201 15.94 -12.18 -9.18
N SER A 202 15.34 -12.62 -10.30
CA SER A 202 15.73 -13.88 -10.96
C SER A 202 17.12 -13.78 -11.57
N ARG A 203 17.40 -12.69 -12.31
CA ARG A 203 18.71 -12.42 -12.88
C ARG A 203 19.80 -12.36 -11.81
N TRP A 204 19.57 -11.65 -10.71
CA TRP A 204 20.54 -11.55 -9.62
C TRP A 204 20.73 -12.86 -8.86
N PHE A 205 19.70 -13.71 -8.77
CA PHE A 205 19.87 -15.07 -8.26
C PHE A 205 20.80 -15.89 -9.14
N ASP A 206 20.62 -15.80 -10.45
CA ASP A 206 21.46 -16.51 -11.42
C ASP A 206 22.88 -15.92 -11.48
N GLU A 207 23.06 -14.63 -11.23
CA GLU A 207 24.36 -13.95 -11.31
C GLU A 207 25.21 -14.09 -10.03
N TYR A 208 24.59 -13.97 -8.86
CA TYR A 208 25.31 -13.88 -7.58
C TYR A 208 25.16 -15.10 -6.67
N VAL A 209 24.13 -15.92 -6.87
CA VAL A 209 23.82 -17.07 -6.00
C VAL A 209 24.14 -18.38 -6.68
N ARG A 210 23.70 -18.57 -7.92
CA ARG A 210 24.06 -19.71 -8.76
C ARG A 210 25.28 -19.35 -9.58
N LYS A 211 26.49 -19.41 -9.01
CA LYS A 211 27.69 -19.26 -9.85
C LYS A 211 27.59 -20.22 -11.05
N PRO A 212 27.87 -19.78 -12.29
CA PRO A 212 28.15 -20.72 -13.35
C PRO A 212 29.50 -21.36 -13.01
N ASP A 213 29.51 -22.69 -12.84
CA ASP A 213 30.74 -23.46 -12.85
C ASP A 213 31.36 -23.30 -14.25
N PHE A 214 32.33 -22.40 -14.36
CA PHE A 214 33.31 -22.44 -15.43
C PHE A 214 34.60 -22.99 -14.81
N ASP A 215 34.84 -24.28 -15.09
CA ASP A 215 36.20 -24.83 -15.16
C ASP A 215 37.03 -24.07 -16.22
#